data_AF-A0A838TLI8-F1
#
_entry.id   AF-A0A838TLI8-F1
#
_cell.length_a   1.000
_cell.length_b   1.000
_cell.length_c   1.000
_cell.angle_alpha   90.00
_cell.angle_beta   90.00
_cell.angle_gamma   90.00
#
_symmetry.space_group_name_H-M   'P 1'
#
loop_
_entity.id
_entity.type
_entity.pdbx_description
1 polymer ?
#
loop_
_entity_poly.entity_id
_entity_poly.type
_entity_poly.pdbx_seq_one_letter_code
_entity_poly.pdbx_strand_id
1 'polypeptide(L)'
;MSRPRRWDYERRQSIVAWFGLLVMAASFLWLHIVPLGEPGSVGRLPAVRPREQLALVVIDPGHGGEDSGAMASGLLEKDLAFDVAQRLDRLIRSQGLATLLTRAGDEYISLAGRAAAANRARDCIFVSIHFDEARAAATGVETYYAAPQTPDKPIVATWFPFLQPASAARSNVQSQ
;
A
#
# COMPACT_ATOMS: atom_id res chain seq x y z
N MET A 1 -55.43 38.45 -22.17
CA MET A 1 -54.10 37.90 -21.79
C MET A 1 -53.06 39.01 -21.87
N SER A 2 -52.66 39.56 -20.73
CA SER A 2 -51.75 40.71 -20.63
C SER A 2 -50.31 40.25 -20.90
N ARG A 3 -49.68 40.75 -21.97
CA ARG A 3 -48.24 40.53 -22.19
C ARG A 3 -47.46 41.22 -21.06
N PRO A 4 -46.47 40.56 -20.43
CA PRO A 4 -45.68 41.19 -19.36
C PRO A 4 -44.98 42.45 -19.88
N ARG A 5 -44.90 43.49 -19.05
CA ARG A 5 -44.28 44.77 -19.42
C ARG A 5 -42.79 44.57 -19.61
N ARG A 6 -42.20 45.13 -20.67
CA ARG A 6 -40.76 45.05 -21.01
C ARG A 6 -39.83 45.34 -19.83
N TRP A 7 -40.26 46.22 -18.92
CA TRP A 7 -39.60 46.57 -17.65
C TRP A 7 -39.37 45.38 -16.70
N ASP A 8 -40.20 44.35 -16.75
CA ASP A 8 -40.06 43.16 -15.89
C ASP A 8 -38.98 42.19 -16.43
N TYR A 9 -38.70 42.23 -17.73
CA TYR A 9 -37.69 41.38 -18.36
C TYR A 9 -36.28 41.94 -18.13
N GLU A 10 -36.09 43.25 -18.31
CA GLU A 10 -34.80 43.92 -18.09
C GLU A 10 -34.37 43.85 -16.61
N ARG A 11 -35.32 43.97 -15.68
CA ARG A 11 -35.04 43.83 -14.24
C ARG A 11 -34.63 42.41 -13.85
N ARG A 12 -35.28 41.38 -14.42
CA ARG A 12 -34.94 39.96 -14.19
C ARG A 12 -33.59 39.60 -14.81
N GLN A 13 -33.31 40.05 -16.03
CA GLN A 13 -32.00 39.85 -16.67
C GLN A 13 -30.88 40.52 -15.87
N SER A 14 -31.13 41.72 -15.33
CA SER A 14 -30.18 42.41 -14.45
C SER A 14 -29.89 41.59 -13.19
N ILE A 15 -30.92 41.04 -12.54
CA ILE A 15 -30.74 40.21 -11.33
C ILE A 15 -29.91 38.96 -11.62
N VAL A 16 -30.17 38.27 -12.73
CA VAL A 16 -29.41 37.07 -13.13
C VAL A 16 -27.95 37.45 -13.44
N ALA A 17 -27.72 38.56 -14.13
CA ALA A 17 -26.38 39.05 -14.45
C ALA A 17 -25.58 39.42 -13.18
N TRP A 18 -26.20 40.14 -12.24
CA TRP A 18 -25.57 40.49 -10.97
C TRP A 18 -25.31 39.28 -10.08
N PHE A 19 -26.22 38.31 -10.06
CA PHE A 19 -25.99 37.05 -9.35
C PHE A 19 -24.82 36.27 -9.95
N GLY A 20 -24.73 36.17 -11.28
CA GLY A 20 -23.60 35.56 -11.97
C GLY A 20 -22.27 36.26 -11.69
N LEU A 21 -22.25 37.60 -11.71
CA LEU A 21 -21.07 38.40 -11.39
C LEU A 21 -20.61 38.18 -9.93
N LEU A 22 -21.56 38.07 -8.99
CA LEU A 22 -21.27 37.82 -7.59
C LEU A 22 -20.70 36.43 -7.36
N VAL A 23 -21.25 35.40 -8.01
CA VAL A 23 -20.70 34.03 -7.97
C VAL A 23 -19.29 33.99 -8.58
N MET A 24 -19.06 34.68 -9.69
CA MET A 24 -17.74 34.77 -10.31
C MET A 24 -16.72 35.46 -9.39
N ALA A 25 -17.07 36.61 -8.81
CA ALA A 25 -16.20 37.33 -7.89
C ALA A 25 -15.90 36.53 -6.62
N ALA A 26 -16.90 35.84 -6.05
CA ALA A 26 -16.73 34.95 -4.91
C ALA A 26 -15.80 33.76 -5.25
N SER A 27 -15.87 33.22 -6.46
CA SER A 27 -14.97 32.16 -6.94
C SER A 27 -13.52 32.65 -7.07
N PHE A 28 -13.30 33.85 -7.62
CA PHE A 28 -11.95 34.45 -7.67
C PHE A 28 -11.39 34.76 -6.28
N LEU A 29 -12.23 35.26 -5.38
CA LEU A 29 -11.83 35.51 -4.00
C LEU A 29 -11.53 34.19 -3.26
N TRP A 30 -12.31 33.12 -3.52
CA TRP A 30 -12.05 31.77 -3.01
C TRP A 30 -10.70 31.23 -3.49
N LEU A 31 -10.34 31.43 -4.76
CA LEU A 31 -9.01 31.06 -5.28
C LEU A 31 -7.85 31.83 -4.64
N HIS A 32 -8.10 33.05 -4.15
CA HIS A 32 -7.08 33.86 -3.46
C HIS A 32 -7.03 33.63 -1.94
N ILE A 33 -8.09 33.10 -1.34
CA ILE A 33 -8.18 32.83 0.10
C ILE A 33 -7.86 31.36 0.44
N VAL A 34 -8.15 30.42 -0.46
CA VAL A 34 -7.72 29.03 -0.28
C VAL A 34 -6.23 28.99 -0.57
N PRO A 35 -5.35 28.80 0.44
CA PRO A 35 -3.97 28.45 0.14
C PRO A 35 -4.05 27.18 -0.69
N LEU A 36 -3.52 27.20 -1.91
CA LEU A 36 -3.10 25.97 -2.56
C LEU A 36 -2.16 25.33 -1.54
N GLY A 37 -2.68 24.39 -0.74
CA GLY A 37 -1.88 23.70 0.25
C GLY A 37 -0.62 23.28 -0.49
N GLU A 38 0.52 23.78 0.01
CA GLU A 38 1.85 23.58 -0.58
C GLU A 38 1.87 22.23 -1.29
N PRO A 39 2.16 22.16 -2.61
CA PRO A 39 2.08 20.91 -3.38
C PRO A 39 2.77 19.86 -2.55
N GLY A 40 1.94 18.96 -1.98
CA GLY A 40 2.19 18.31 -0.70
C GLY A 40 3.67 18.05 -0.57
N SER A 41 4.35 18.82 0.31
CA SER A 41 5.77 18.70 0.57
C SER A 41 6.11 17.25 0.37
N VAL A 42 6.76 16.90 -0.76
CA VAL A 42 6.98 15.50 -1.14
C VAL A 42 7.64 14.95 0.08
N GLY A 43 6.89 14.17 0.87
CA GLY A 43 7.12 14.09 2.30
C GLY A 43 8.59 13.82 2.44
N ARG A 44 9.34 14.78 3.01
CA ARG A 44 10.72 14.51 3.40
C ARG A 44 10.58 13.19 4.13
N LEU A 45 11.06 12.10 3.52
CA LEU A 45 10.88 10.75 4.06
C LEU A 45 11.16 10.91 5.54
N PRO A 46 10.18 10.63 6.42
CA PRO A 46 10.24 11.05 7.82
C PRO A 46 11.65 10.78 8.27
N ALA A 47 12.38 11.85 8.62
CA ALA A 47 13.80 11.77 8.95
C ALA A 47 13.93 10.57 9.86
N VAL A 48 14.65 9.52 9.41
CA VAL A 48 14.62 8.17 10.00
C VAL A 48 14.53 8.35 11.50
N ARG A 49 13.32 8.16 12.06
CA ARG A 49 13.13 8.36 13.49
C ARG A 49 14.18 7.46 14.14
N PRO A 50 14.87 7.90 15.21
CA PRO A 50 15.78 7.03 15.95
C PRO A 50 15.06 5.70 16.13
N ARG A 51 15.61 4.64 15.51
CA ARG A 51 14.90 3.38 15.21
C ARG A 51 13.93 3.07 16.34
N GLU A 52 12.63 3.06 16.07
CA GLU A 52 11.72 2.32 16.93
C GLU A 52 12.36 0.93 17.04
N GLN A 53 12.70 0.54 18.27
CA GLN A 53 13.51 -0.65 18.50
C GLN A 53 12.71 -1.82 17.95
N LEU A 54 13.21 -2.43 16.88
CA LEU A 54 12.60 -3.62 16.29
C LEU A 54 12.41 -4.65 17.40
N ALA A 55 11.17 -4.88 17.77
CA ALA A 55 10.82 -5.69 18.93
C ALA A 55 10.69 -7.18 18.56
N LEU A 56 10.31 -7.46 17.31
CA LEU A 56 9.98 -8.81 16.86
C LEU A 56 10.36 -9.04 15.40
N VAL A 57 10.89 -10.22 15.10
CA VAL A 57 10.98 -10.74 13.73
C VAL A 57 9.94 -11.85 13.55
N VAL A 58 8.96 -11.61 12.69
CA VAL A 58 8.01 -12.65 12.27
C VAL A 58 8.63 -13.38 11.09
N ILE A 59 8.85 -14.69 11.24
CA ILE A 59 9.47 -15.56 10.26
C ILE A 59 8.39 -16.45 9.67
N ASP A 60 8.18 -16.36 8.37
CA ASP A 60 7.15 -17.10 7.65
C ASP A 60 7.79 -18.14 6.74
N PRO A 61 7.91 -19.41 7.17
CA PRO A 61 8.26 -20.48 6.26
C PRO A 61 7.08 -20.74 5.31
N GLY A 62 7.30 -20.47 4.03
CA GLY A 62 6.32 -20.67 2.96
C GLY A 62 5.69 -22.05 2.95
N HIS A 63 4.50 -22.14 2.37
CA HIS A 63 3.75 -23.39 2.19
C HIS A 63 3.49 -24.16 3.50
N GLY A 64 3.11 -25.43 3.43
CA GLY A 64 2.87 -26.31 4.57
C GLY A 64 1.57 -27.12 4.45
N GLY A 65 1.54 -28.29 5.10
CA GLY A 65 0.43 -29.23 5.03
C GLY A 65 0.22 -29.73 3.61
N GLU A 66 -0.98 -29.52 3.09
CA GLU A 66 -1.40 -29.91 1.73
C GLU A 66 -0.72 -29.09 0.63
N ASP A 67 -0.19 -27.92 0.96
CA ASP A 67 0.57 -27.07 0.04
C ASP A 67 2.06 -27.42 0.14
N SER A 68 2.60 -28.12 -0.85
CA SER A 68 4.01 -28.51 -0.89
C SER A 68 4.95 -27.40 -1.34
N GLY A 69 4.42 -26.39 -2.03
CA GLY A 69 5.20 -25.51 -2.90
C GLY A 69 5.87 -26.27 -4.04
N ALA A 70 6.97 -25.70 -4.56
CA ALA A 70 7.80 -26.31 -5.58
C ALA A 70 8.37 -27.67 -5.15
N MET A 71 8.57 -28.56 -6.13
CA MET A 71 9.15 -29.89 -5.89
C MET A 71 10.26 -30.18 -6.91
N ALA A 72 11.44 -30.52 -6.39
CA ALA A 72 12.59 -30.89 -7.21
C ALA A 72 13.41 -32.00 -6.55
N SER A 73 13.74 -33.04 -7.31
CA SER A 73 14.60 -34.14 -6.85
C SER A 73 14.16 -34.80 -5.54
N GLY A 74 12.85 -34.88 -5.29
CA GLY A 74 12.28 -35.45 -4.06
C GLY A 74 12.34 -34.53 -2.84
N LEU A 75 12.75 -33.28 -3.01
CA LEU A 75 12.67 -32.23 -1.99
C LEU A 75 11.43 -31.38 -2.22
N LEU A 76 10.78 -30.99 -1.13
CA LEU A 76 9.63 -30.10 -1.12
C LEU A 76 10.04 -28.72 -0.60
N GLU A 77 9.58 -27.67 -1.26
CA GLU A 77 9.82 -26.29 -0.85
C GLU A 77 9.39 -26.05 0.61
N LYS A 78 8.23 -26.56 1.02
CA LYS A 78 7.73 -26.42 2.39
C LYS A 78 8.72 -26.94 3.46
N ASP A 79 9.47 -27.99 3.15
CA ASP A 79 10.42 -28.61 4.08
C ASP A 79 11.71 -27.79 4.15
N LEU A 80 12.21 -27.37 2.98
CA LEU A 80 13.40 -26.52 2.87
C LEU A 80 13.17 -25.14 3.51
N ALA A 81 12.02 -24.52 3.23
CA ALA A 81 11.62 -23.25 3.82
C ALA A 81 11.55 -23.33 5.34
N PHE A 82 11.02 -24.44 5.88
CA PHE A 82 10.95 -24.66 7.32
C PHE A 82 12.32 -24.86 7.97
N ASP A 83 13.21 -25.66 7.37
CA ASP A 83 14.58 -25.85 7.87
C ASP A 83 15.36 -24.52 7.92
N VAL A 84 15.27 -23.70 6.85
CA VAL A 84 15.91 -22.39 6.82
C VAL A 84 15.29 -21.45 7.87
N ALA A 85 13.97 -21.43 8.00
CA ALA A 85 13.29 -20.61 9.01
C ALA A 85 13.72 -20.97 10.45
N GLN A 86 13.86 -22.25 10.77
CA GLN A 86 14.33 -22.69 12.08
C GLN A 86 15.79 -22.29 12.35
N ARG A 87 16.64 -22.28 11.32
CA ARG A 87 18.02 -21.79 11.45
C ARG A 87 18.05 -20.28 11.67
N LEU A 88 17.25 -19.54 10.91
CA LEU A 88 17.11 -18.10 11.06
C LEU A 88 16.60 -17.73 12.44
N ASP A 89 15.57 -18.43 12.93
CA ASP A 89 15.03 -18.27 14.28
C ASP A 89 16.11 -18.39 15.36
N ARG A 90 16.90 -19.47 15.32
CA ARG A 90 18.01 -19.69 16.27
C ARG A 90 19.05 -18.58 16.19
N LEU A 91 19.43 -18.17 14.98
CA LEU A 91 20.41 -17.10 14.78
C LEU A 91 19.90 -15.77 15.33
N ILE A 92 18.67 -15.37 15.04
CA ILE A 92 18.09 -14.10 15.52
C ILE A 92 17.93 -14.11 17.03
N ARG A 93 17.43 -15.21 17.61
CA ARG A 93 17.31 -15.37 19.07
C ARG A 93 18.67 -15.29 19.75
N SER A 94 19.73 -15.82 19.14
CA SER A 94 21.10 -15.74 19.68
C SER A 94 21.63 -14.29 19.74
N GLN A 95 21.08 -13.38 18.95
CA GLN A 95 21.41 -11.96 18.95
C GLN A 95 20.54 -11.15 19.95
N GLY A 96 19.68 -11.82 20.74
CA GLY A 96 18.84 -11.19 21.75
C GLY A 96 17.53 -10.59 21.23
N LEU A 97 17.14 -10.88 19.98
CA LEU A 97 15.87 -10.45 19.40
C LEU A 97 14.79 -11.53 19.56
N ALA A 98 13.55 -11.10 19.77
CA ALA A 98 12.42 -12.00 19.78
C ALA A 98 12.01 -12.40 18.36
N THR A 99 11.50 -13.62 18.21
CA THR A 99 11.02 -14.17 16.95
C THR A 99 9.69 -14.89 17.12
N LEU A 100 8.89 -14.90 16.06
CA LEU A 100 7.64 -15.65 15.95
C LEU A 100 7.62 -16.37 14.60
N LEU A 101 7.50 -17.70 14.59
CA LEU A 101 7.22 -18.44 13.36
C LEU A 101 5.71 -18.45 13.08
N THR A 102 5.31 -18.35 11.82
CA THR A 102 3.88 -18.44 11.42
C THR A 102 3.31 -19.86 11.52
N ARG A 103 4.18 -20.89 11.46
CA ARG A 103 3.88 -22.31 11.73
C ARG A 103 5.00 -22.96 12.53
N ALA A 104 4.66 -23.98 13.33
CA ALA A 104 5.56 -24.74 14.20
C ALA A 104 5.90 -26.14 13.64
N GLY A 105 5.20 -26.59 12.59
CA GLY A 105 5.45 -27.85 11.91
C GLY A 105 4.95 -27.82 10.46
N ASP A 106 4.57 -28.99 9.95
CA ASP A 106 4.02 -29.16 8.60
C ASP A 106 2.50 -28.93 8.57
N GLU A 107 2.08 -27.73 8.97
CA GLU A 107 0.68 -27.31 8.89
C GLU A 107 0.43 -26.29 7.78
N TYR A 108 -0.74 -26.37 7.16
CA TYR A 108 -1.20 -25.36 6.20
C TYR A 108 -1.66 -24.10 6.94
N ILE A 109 -1.05 -22.95 6.60
CA ILE A 109 -1.49 -21.63 7.03
C ILE A 109 -1.84 -20.79 5.80
N SER A 110 -3.04 -20.21 5.80
CA SER A 110 -3.48 -19.33 4.71
C SER A 110 -2.66 -18.03 4.67
N LEU A 111 -2.52 -17.43 3.48
CA LEU A 111 -1.83 -16.15 3.31
C LEU A 111 -2.38 -15.05 4.24
N ALA A 112 -3.71 -14.99 4.40
CA ALA A 112 -4.35 -14.08 5.34
C ALA A 112 -3.99 -14.38 6.81
N GLY A 113 -3.87 -15.66 7.18
CA GLY A 113 -3.42 -16.07 8.51
C GLY A 113 -1.98 -15.65 8.80
N ARG A 114 -1.09 -15.81 7.81
CA ARG A 114 0.32 -15.37 7.86
C ARG A 114 0.42 -13.86 8.05
N ALA A 115 -0.29 -13.08 7.22
CA ALA A 115 -0.35 -11.63 7.34
C ALA A 115 -0.95 -11.18 8.69
N ALA A 116 -1.98 -11.88 9.17
CA ALA A 116 -2.57 -11.59 10.48
C ALA A 116 -1.60 -11.81 11.64
N ALA A 117 -0.66 -12.77 11.54
CA ALA A 117 0.37 -12.97 12.55
C ALA A 117 1.28 -11.73 12.67
N ALA A 118 1.72 -11.18 11.54
CA ALA A 118 2.50 -9.94 11.52
C ALA A 118 1.70 -8.73 12.02
N ASN A 119 0.47 -8.56 11.52
CA ASN A 119 -0.37 -7.40 11.83
C ASN A 119 -0.80 -7.32 13.31
N ARG A 120 -0.76 -8.42 14.06
CA ARG A 120 -1.00 -8.43 15.51
C ARG A 120 0.21 -7.94 16.32
N ALA A 121 1.40 -7.99 15.75
CA ALA A 121 2.62 -7.50 16.39
C ALA A 121 2.85 -6.02 16.05
N ARG A 122 3.33 -5.26 17.04
CA ARG A 122 3.85 -3.90 16.83
C ARG A 122 5.35 -3.98 16.64
N ASP A 123 5.90 -2.99 15.94
CA ASP A 123 7.35 -2.80 15.78
C ASP A 123 8.05 -4.07 15.30
N CYS A 124 7.46 -4.73 14.31
CA CYS A 124 7.94 -5.99 13.77
C CYS A 124 8.38 -5.86 12.31
N ILE A 125 9.27 -6.77 11.91
CA ILE A 125 9.56 -7.04 10.51
C ILE A 125 9.03 -8.44 10.18
N PHE A 126 8.47 -8.58 8.99
CA PHE A 126 8.00 -9.86 8.47
C PHE A 126 8.98 -10.34 7.41
N VAL A 127 9.48 -11.57 7.56
CA VAL A 127 10.42 -12.22 6.66
C VAL A 127 9.81 -13.54 6.19
N SER A 128 9.38 -13.59 4.93
CA SER A 128 8.94 -14.84 4.31
C SER A 128 10.08 -15.53 3.57
N ILE A 129 10.14 -16.86 3.66
CA ILE A 129 11.17 -17.70 3.06
C ILE A 129 10.50 -18.69 2.10
N HIS A 130 10.91 -18.62 0.84
CA HIS A 130 10.45 -19.46 -0.27
C HIS A 130 11.64 -19.93 -1.12
N PHE A 131 11.40 -20.97 -1.92
CA PHE A 131 12.34 -21.50 -2.90
C PHE A 131 11.67 -21.51 -4.27
N ASP A 132 12.10 -20.60 -5.14
CA ASP A 132 11.48 -20.41 -6.45
C ASP A 132 11.71 -21.60 -7.40
N GLU A 133 10.81 -21.76 -8.37
CA GLU A 133 10.88 -22.77 -9.42
C GLU A 133 10.94 -22.09 -10.81
N ALA A 134 11.97 -22.41 -11.58
CA ALA A 134 12.16 -21.86 -12.93
C ALA A 134 12.27 -22.96 -14.00
N ARG A 135 11.76 -22.66 -15.21
CA ARG A 135 11.79 -23.58 -16.37
C ARG A 135 13.18 -23.71 -17.02
N ALA A 136 14.10 -22.79 -16.74
CA ALA A 136 15.47 -22.78 -17.24
C ALA A 136 16.44 -23.02 -16.07
N ALA A 137 17.75 -23.21 -16.35
CA ALA A 137 18.80 -23.32 -15.33
C ALA A 137 19.07 -21.98 -14.63
N ALA A 138 18.03 -21.35 -14.09
CA ALA A 138 18.13 -20.16 -13.27
C ALA A 138 18.67 -20.55 -11.89
N THR A 139 19.61 -19.75 -11.40
CA THR A 139 20.25 -19.93 -10.09
C THR A 139 20.47 -18.57 -9.47
N GLY A 140 20.21 -18.44 -8.17
CA GLY A 140 20.44 -17.18 -7.46
C GLY A 140 19.50 -17.03 -6.27
N VAL A 141 19.48 -15.82 -5.73
CA VAL A 141 18.55 -15.40 -4.67
C VAL A 141 17.91 -14.09 -5.12
N GLU A 142 16.63 -13.96 -4.87
CA GLU A 142 15.88 -12.72 -5.05
C GLU A 142 15.13 -12.37 -3.77
N THR A 143 14.75 -11.09 -3.63
CA THR A 143 14.06 -10.60 -2.45
C THR A 143 12.97 -9.63 -2.88
N TYR A 144 11.74 -10.00 -2.58
CA TYR A 144 10.58 -9.17 -2.79
C TYR A 144 10.29 -8.32 -1.56
N TYR A 145 9.80 -7.11 -1.79
CA TYR A 145 9.32 -6.23 -0.73
C TYR A 145 8.06 -5.52 -1.19
N ALA A 146 7.15 -5.26 -0.25
CA ALA A 146 5.98 -4.46 -0.53
C ALA A 146 6.40 -3.00 -0.72
N ALA A 147 6.18 -2.46 -1.93
CA ALA A 147 6.31 -1.03 -2.15
C ALA A 147 5.30 -0.27 -1.27
N PRO A 148 5.64 0.93 -0.76
CA PRO A 148 4.69 1.76 -0.04
C PRO A 148 3.44 1.96 -0.88
N GLN A 149 2.30 1.49 -0.39
CA GLN A 149 1.02 1.73 -1.03
C GLN A 149 0.70 3.20 -0.79
N THR A 150 0.79 4.03 -1.82
CA THR A 150 0.23 5.38 -1.76
C THR A 150 -1.28 5.23 -1.56
N PRO A 151 -1.90 5.95 -0.59
CA PRO A 151 -3.34 5.94 -0.44
C PRO A 151 -3.98 6.20 -1.81
N ASP A 152 -5.03 5.45 -2.14
CA ASP A 152 -5.78 5.66 -3.37
C ASP A 152 -6.11 7.15 -3.53
N LYS A 153 -5.97 7.64 -4.76
CA LYS A 153 -6.16 9.05 -5.11
C LYS A 153 -7.44 9.58 -4.43
N PRO A 154 -7.41 10.78 -3.79
CA PRO A 154 -8.62 11.36 -3.24
C PRO A 154 -9.68 11.42 -4.34
N ILE A 155 -10.93 11.10 -4.01
CA ILE A 155 -12.02 10.90 -4.98
C ILE A 155 -12.14 12.07 -5.98
N VAL A 156 -11.76 13.29 -5.54
CA VAL A 156 -11.77 14.53 -6.34
C VAL A 156 -10.76 14.51 -7.50
N ALA A 157 -9.61 13.85 -7.36
CA ALA A 157 -8.58 13.78 -8.39
C ALA A 157 -8.96 12.84 -9.55
N THR A 158 -9.93 11.95 -9.34
CA THR A 158 -10.46 11.06 -10.38
C THR A 158 -11.36 11.80 -11.39
N TRP A 159 -11.99 12.90 -10.99
CA TRP A 159 -12.90 13.69 -11.84
C TRP A 159 -12.17 14.66 -12.78
N PHE A 160 -10.92 15.01 -12.49
CA PHE A 160 -10.12 15.95 -13.28
C PHE A 160 -8.87 15.26 -13.84
N PRO A 161 -8.92 14.74 -15.10
CA PRO A 161 -7.87 13.87 -15.65
C PRO A 161 -6.49 14.54 -15.75
N PHE A 162 -6.44 15.87 -15.78
CA PHE A 162 -5.21 16.67 -15.82
C PHE A 162 -4.58 16.94 -14.44
N LEU A 163 -5.27 16.58 -13.35
CA LEU A 163 -4.71 16.62 -11.99
C LEU A 163 -4.12 15.26 -11.55
N GLN A 164 -4.07 14.28 -12.46
CA GLN A 164 -3.45 13.00 -12.18
C GLN A 164 -1.93 13.13 -12.31
N PRO A 165 -1.13 12.90 -11.24
CA PRO A 165 0.29 12.65 -11.43
C PRO A 165 0.47 11.37 -12.25
N ALA A 166 1.54 11.33 -13.07
CA ALA A 166 1.89 10.18 -13.90
C ALA A 166 1.89 8.91 -13.03
N SER A 167 1.14 7.89 -13.45
CA SER A 167 0.89 6.70 -12.64
C SER A 167 2.22 6.00 -12.32
N ALA A 168 2.60 5.99 -11.04
CA ALA A 168 3.57 5.00 -10.56
C ALA A 168 2.94 3.61 -10.75
N ALA A 169 3.71 2.73 -11.37
CA ALA A 169 3.28 1.43 -11.86
C ALA A 169 2.56 0.60 -10.78
N ARG A 170 1.46 -0.03 -11.17
CA ARG A 170 0.88 -1.13 -10.39
C ARG A 170 1.87 -2.29 -10.42
N SER A 171 2.38 -2.67 -9.27
CA SER A 171 3.00 -3.98 -9.08
C SER A 171 2.58 -4.56 -7.73
N ASN A 172 1.34 -5.04 -7.65
CA ASN A 172 1.04 -6.14 -6.74
C ASN A 172 1.27 -7.41 -7.55
N VAL A 173 2.54 -7.75 -7.72
CA VAL A 173 2.90 -9.12 -8.07
C VAL A 173 2.59 -9.91 -6.80
N GLN A 174 1.61 -10.79 -6.93
CA GLN A 174 1.23 -11.74 -5.90
C GLN A 174 2.50 -12.51 -5.53
N SER A 175 3.08 -12.17 -4.36
CA SER A 175 4.21 -12.91 -3.80
C SER A 175 3.72 -14.33 -3.55
N GLN A 176 4.44 -15.32 -4.10
CA GLN A 176 4.21 -16.73 -3.84
C GLN A 176 4.29 -17.03 -2.33
#